data_AF-A0A139SJM2-F1
#
_entry.id   AF-A0A139SJM2-F1
#
_cell.length_a   1.000
_cell.length_b   1.000
_cell.length_c   1.000
_cell.angle_alpha   90.00
_cell.angle_beta   90.00
_cell.angle_gamma   90.00
#
_symmetry.space_group_name_H-M   'P 1'
#
loop_
_entity.id
_entity.type
_entity.pdbx_description
1 polymer ?
#
loop_
_entity_poly.entity_id
_entity_poly.type
_entity_poly.pdbx_seq_one_letter_code
_entity_poly.pdbx_strand_id
1 'polypeptide(L)'
;MSTPPDAPYFFYPANAWPHKNHKALLVAYALYLDEVGPVQAWRLVLTGHDNAQMQRIRQLSQTLDLGDYVTFCGYVEEPELVSLWIGAGAMLFLSQHEGTGVTLLESMERGIPILANNQSAIPDLCADAALLVDARAPLTLAKAMQEIASSHELRRSLVKRGRARVAGFRPVILPGKLRPTFENLSALPPQATHSVGFHPADGFIEQLATFALPGKEPVTLHYATIPVGAPRRVEVYADDHFLETLSPPPRKPLTGQLRIPAGTRRLRLNCPDAARLSEDDPRIHGIRLGKLEIHTSGKPVIDLRQQPPLLL
;
A
#
# COMPACT_ATOMS: atom_id res chain seq x y z
N MET A 1 0.07 -8.17 -29.66
CA MET A 1 -0.39 -6.88 -29.12
C MET A 1 -1.90 -6.87 -29.21
N SER A 2 -2.60 -6.75 -28.08
CA SER A 2 -4.06 -6.67 -28.06
C SER A 2 -4.49 -5.24 -28.39
N THR A 3 -5.07 -5.05 -29.57
CA THR A 3 -5.68 -3.79 -30.00
C THR A 3 -6.70 -3.34 -28.96
N PRO A 4 -6.81 -2.02 -28.64
CA PRO A 4 -7.85 -1.52 -27.75
C PRO A 4 -9.24 -1.94 -28.26
N PRO A 5 -10.20 -2.23 -27.37
CA PRO A 5 -11.57 -2.53 -27.80
C PRO A 5 -12.18 -1.38 -28.60
N ASP A 6 -12.95 -1.69 -29.65
CA ASP A 6 -13.71 -0.69 -30.43
C ASP A 6 -14.86 -0.06 -29.63
N ALA A 7 -15.23 -0.65 -28.49
CA ALA A 7 -16.27 -0.18 -27.57
C ALA A 7 -15.67 0.46 -26.31
N PRO A 8 -16.40 1.35 -25.61
CA PRO A 8 -15.94 1.92 -24.35
C PRO A 8 -15.54 0.85 -23.33
N TYR A 9 -14.47 1.09 -22.59
CA TYR A 9 -13.97 0.18 -21.56
C TYR A 9 -13.55 0.91 -20.30
N PHE A 10 -13.61 0.19 -19.19
CA PHE A 10 -12.93 0.52 -17.97
C PHE A 10 -11.47 0.12 -18.07
N PHE A 11 -10.58 1.01 -17.66
CA PHE A 11 -9.14 0.75 -17.66
C PHE A 11 -8.57 0.78 -16.25
N TYR A 12 -7.81 -0.23 -15.86
CA TYR A 12 -7.10 -0.24 -14.59
C TYR A 12 -5.60 -0.55 -14.75
N PRO A 13 -4.74 0.48 -14.77
CA PRO A 13 -3.29 0.31 -14.95
C PRO A 13 -2.60 -0.05 -13.64
N ALA A 14 -2.75 -1.29 -13.16
CA ALA A 14 -2.21 -1.68 -11.86
C ALA A 14 -1.70 -3.13 -11.81
N ASN A 15 -0.48 -3.32 -11.32
CA ASN A 15 0.00 -4.63 -10.87
C ASN A 15 -0.98 -5.23 -9.84
N ALA A 16 -1.13 -6.55 -9.86
CA ALA A 16 -2.03 -7.28 -8.96
C ALA A 16 -1.52 -7.37 -7.51
N TRP A 17 -0.94 -6.30 -6.96
CA TRP A 17 -0.58 -6.23 -5.55
C TRP A 17 -1.85 -6.23 -4.69
N PRO A 18 -1.84 -6.82 -3.47
CA PRO A 18 -3.04 -6.94 -2.65
C PRO A 18 -3.79 -5.62 -2.43
N HIS A 19 -3.05 -4.54 -2.15
CA HIS A 19 -3.62 -3.21 -1.90
C HIS A 19 -4.23 -2.56 -3.16
N LYS A 20 -3.98 -3.08 -4.38
CA LYS A 20 -4.64 -2.61 -5.62
C LYS A 20 -6.03 -3.22 -5.82
N ASN A 21 -6.44 -4.15 -4.96
CA ASN A 21 -7.83 -4.57 -4.79
C ASN A 21 -8.53 -5.17 -6.03
N HIS A 22 -7.78 -5.84 -6.92
CA HIS A 22 -8.33 -6.49 -8.12
C HIS A 22 -9.40 -7.54 -7.82
N LYS A 23 -9.36 -8.20 -6.65
CA LYS A 23 -10.37 -9.20 -6.25
C LYS A 23 -11.75 -8.57 -6.12
N ALA A 24 -11.86 -7.47 -5.37
CA ALA A 24 -13.14 -6.76 -5.20
C ALA A 24 -13.61 -6.15 -6.52
N LEU A 25 -12.68 -5.67 -7.35
CA LEU A 25 -12.98 -5.20 -8.71
C LEU A 25 -13.66 -6.27 -9.55
N LEU A 26 -13.12 -7.50 -9.62
CA LEU A 26 -13.73 -8.55 -10.44
C LEU A 26 -15.13 -8.94 -9.94
N VAL A 27 -15.34 -8.99 -8.62
CA VAL A 27 -16.67 -9.24 -8.05
C VAL A 27 -17.63 -8.10 -8.40
N ALA A 28 -17.20 -6.84 -8.26
CA ALA A 28 -18.01 -5.69 -8.63
C ALA A 28 -18.33 -5.66 -10.13
N TYR A 29 -17.37 -6.06 -10.97
CA TYR A 29 -17.55 -6.12 -12.40
C TYR A 29 -18.56 -7.20 -12.81
N ALA A 30 -18.54 -8.37 -12.17
CA ALA A 30 -19.56 -9.40 -12.37
C ALA A 30 -20.97 -8.88 -12.02
N LEU A 31 -21.11 -8.17 -10.90
CA LEU A 31 -22.38 -7.56 -10.49
C LEU A 31 -22.84 -6.47 -11.48
N TYR A 32 -21.91 -5.64 -11.96
CA TYR A 32 -22.19 -4.64 -12.99
C TYR A 32 -22.67 -5.29 -14.29
N LEU A 33 -21.99 -6.35 -14.74
CA LEU A 33 -22.32 -7.09 -15.96
C LEU A 33 -23.71 -7.74 -15.87
N ASP A 34 -24.05 -8.34 -14.73
CA ASP A 34 -25.36 -8.94 -14.47
C ASP A 34 -26.48 -7.88 -14.52
N GLU A 35 -26.25 -6.72 -13.92
CA GLU A 35 -27.23 -5.63 -13.85
C GLU A 35 -27.49 -4.96 -15.22
N VAL A 36 -26.44 -4.66 -16.00
CA VAL A 36 -26.60 -3.92 -17.28
C VAL A 36 -26.76 -4.83 -18.50
N GLY A 37 -26.38 -6.09 -18.37
CA GLY A 37 -26.38 -7.08 -19.44
C GLY A 37 -25.18 -6.96 -20.39
N PRO A 38 -24.82 -8.06 -21.06
CA PRO A 38 -23.55 -8.20 -21.80
C PRO A 38 -23.42 -7.28 -23.01
N VAL A 39 -24.54 -6.85 -23.60
CA VAL A 39 -24.54 -5.95 -24.76
C VAL A 39 -24.21 -4.51 -24.39
N GLN A 40 -24.62 -4.07 -23.20
CA GLN A 40 -24.44 -2.69 -22.73
C GLN A 40 -23.20 -2.54 -21.85
N ALA A 41 -22.72 -3.64 -21.26
CA ALA A 41 -21.57 -3.63 -20.39
C ALA A 41 -20.31 -3.17 -21.13
N TRP A 42 -19.62 -2.20 -20.54
CA TRP A 42 -18.28 -1.83 -20.97
C TRP A 42 -17.31 -2.94 -20.61
N ARG A 43 -16.32 -3.19 -21.48
CA ARG A 43 -15.25 -4.17 -21.19
C ARG A 43 -14.37 -3.70 -20.05
N LEU A 44 -13.70 -4.62 -19.35
CA LEU A 44 -12.69 -4.31 -18.36
C LEU A 44 -11.30 -4.64 -18.91
N VAL A 45 -10.41 -3.64 -18.97
CA VAL A 45 -9.03 -3.79 -19.46
C VAL A 45 -8.07 -3.61 -18.29
N LEU A 46 -7.26 -4.65 -18.05
CA LEU A 46 -6.30 -4.73 -16.95
C LEU A 46 -4.88 -4.85 -17.51
N THR A 47 -3.93 -4.06 -16.99
CA THR A 47 -2.50 -4.21 -17.26
C THR A 47 -1.76 -4.59 -15.96
N GLY A 48 -0.52 -5.01 -16.09
CA GLY A 48 0.35 -5.38 -14.96
C GLY A 48 1.20 -6.60 -15.28
N HIS A 49 2.32 -6.74 -14.56
CA HIS A 49 3.24 -7.85 -14.77
C HIS A 49 2.57 -9.20 -14.55
N ASP A 50 2.93 -10.15 -15.42
CA ASP A 50 2.47 -11.53 -15.30
C ASP A 50 3.22 -12.24 -14.17
N ASN A 51 2.60 -12.24 -12.98
CA ASN A 51 3.14 -12.85 -11.77
C ASN A 51 2.09 -13.72 -11.09
N ALA A 52 2.48 -14.43 -10.02
CA ALA A 52 1.59 -15.33 -9.28
C ALA A 52 0.30 -14.65 -8.79
N GLN A 53 0.34 -13.36 -8.45
CA GLN A 53 -0.87 -12.63 -8.06
C GLN A 53 -1.78 -12.39 -9.27
N MET A 54 -1.24 -11.93 -10.40
CA MET A 54 -2.02 -11.72 -11.63
C MET A 54 -2.64 -13.02 -12.14
N GLN A 55 -1.94 -14.15 -11.99
CA GLN A 55 -2.48 -15.47 -12.31
C GLN A 55 -3.69 -15.85 -11.44
N ARG A 56 -3.66 -15.53 -10.13
CA ARG A 56 -4.84 -15.70 -9.26
C ARG A 56 -6.00 -14.81 -9.67
N ILE A 57 -5.73 -13.59 -10.14
CA ILE A 57 -6.78 -12.69 -10.66
C ILE A 57 -7.39 -13.26 -11.94
N ARG A 58 -6.58 -13.81 -12.87
CA ARG A 58 -7.11 -14.52 -14.06
C ARG A 58 -7.97 -15.72 -13.68
N GLN A 59 -7.54 -16.55 -12.73
CA GLN A 59 -8.31 -17.70 -12.25
C GLN A 59 -9.65 -17.27 -11.63
N LEU A 60 -9.65 -16.19 -10.85
CA LEU A 60 -10.89 -15.63 -10.31
C LEU A 60 -11.82 -15.13 -11.43
N SER A 61 -11.26 -14.45 -12.44
CA SER A 61 -12.03 -14.01 -13.61
C SER A 61 -12.67 -15.17 -14.37
N GLN A 62 -11.98 -16.30 -14.49
CA GLN A 62 -12.53 -17.53 -15.09
C GLN A 62 -13.62 -18.15 -14.20
N THR A 63 -13.40 -18.18 -12.88
CA THR A 63 -14.38 -18.70 -11.91
C THR A 63 -15.69 -17.91 -11.93
N LEU A 64 -15.60 -16.60 -12.20
CA LEU A 64 -16.74 -15.69 -12.33
C LEU A 64 -17.32 -15.63 -13.75
N ASP A 65 -16.82 -16.45 -14.68
CA ASP A 65 -17.24 -16.50 -16.09
C ASP A 65 -17.12 -15.15 -16.84
N LEU A 66 -16.06 -14.40 -16.55
CA LEU A 66 -15.84 -13.05 -17.11
C LEU A 66 -14.89 -13.03 -18.32
N GLY A 67 -14.53 -14.18 -18.87
CA GLY A 67 -13.46 -14.33 -19.86
C GLY A 67 -13.62 -13.45 -21.11
N ASP A 68 -14.85 -13.31 -21.60
CA ASP A 68 -15.14 -12.50 -22.79
C ASP A 68 -15.15 -10.99 -22.51
N TYR A 69 -15.33 -10.62 -21.24
CA TYR A 69 -15.56 -9.24 -20.79
C TYR A 69 -14.30 -8.60 -20.19
N VAL A 70 -13.35 -9.41 -19.69
CA VAL A 70 -12.10 -8.94 -19.08
C VAL A 70 -10.91 -9.23 -19.99
N THR A 71 -10.23 -8.17 -20.44
CA THR A 71 -8.98 -8.26 -21.19
C THR A 71 -7.80 -8.00 -20.27
N PHE A 72 -6.89 -8.97 -20.20
CA PHE A 72 -5.63 -8.85 -19.47
C PHE A 72 -4.48 -8.65 -20.46
N CYS A 73 -4.02 -7.41 -20.59
CA CYS A 73 -2.97 -7.03 -21.54
C CYS A 73 -1.55 -7.43 -21.08
N GLY A 74 -1.39 -7.78 -19.80
CA GLY A 74 -0.08 -8.03 -19.21
C GLY A 74 0.72 -6.73 -19.03
N TYR A 75 2.06 -6.85 -19.04
CA TYR A 75 2.93 -5.69 -19.08
C TYR A 75 2.88 -5.06 -20.47
N VAL A 76 2.66 -3.75 -20.51
CA VAL A 76 2.56 -2.95 -21.73
C VAL A 76 3.60 -1.84 -21.68
N GLU A 77 4.27 -1.60 -22.81
CA GLU A 77 5.22 -0.51 -22.92
C GLU A 77 4.51 0.85 -22.92
N GLU A 78 5.23 1.90 -22.55
CA GLU A 78 4.66 3.25 -22.33
C GLU A 78 3.77 3.75 -23.49
N PRO A 79 4.14 3.62 -24.79
CA PRO A 79 3.29 4.10 -25.87
C PRO A 79 1.94 3.36 -25.96
N GLU A 80 1.94 2.05 -25.71
CA GLU A 80 0.73 1.23 -25.70
C GLU A 80 -0.11 1.51 -24.47
N LEU A 81 0.54 1.67 -23.30
CA LEU A 81 -0.10 2.05 -22.06
C LEU A 81 -0.86 3.37 -22.24
N VAL A 82 -0.22 4.39 -22.81
CA VAL A 82 -0.83 5.69 -23.08
C VAL A 82 -2.01 5.55 -24.05
N SER A 83 -1.90 4.68 -25.07
CA SER A 83 -2.98 4.43 -26.03
C SER A 83 -4.22 3.79 -25.37
N LEU A 84 -4.01 2.78 -24.53
CA LEU A 84 -5.06 2.17 -23.71
C LEU A 84 -5.66 3.17 -22.70
N TRP A 85 -4.83 4.06 -22.18
CA TRP A 85 -5.28 5.03 -21.21
C TRP A 85 -6.17 6.09 -21.85
N ILE A 86 -5.75 6.68 -22.97
CA ILE A 86 -6.50 7.72 -23.69
C ILE A 86 -7.80 7.16 -24.30
N GLY A 87 -7.79 5.90 -24.73
CA GLY A 87 -8.97 5.25 -25.29
C GLY A 87 -10.01 4.82 -24.24
N ALA A 88 -9.69 4.88 -22.95
CA ALA A 88 -10.58 4.41 -21.89
C ALA A 88 -11.82 5.32 -21.75
N GLY A 89 -12.98 4.70 -21.54
CA GLY A 89 -14.21 5.44 -21.21
C GLY A 89 -14.18 5.98 -19.77
N ALA A 90 -13.52 5.25 -18.87
CA ALA A 90 -13.19 5.68 -17.51
C ALA A 90 -11.97 4.90 -16.99
N MET A 91 -11.14 5.56 -16.19
CA MET A 91 -10.09 4.90 -15.44
C MET A 91 -10.61 4.50 -14.05
N LEU A 92 -10.27 3.29 -13.63
CA LEU A 92 -10.46 2.82 -12.26
C LEU A 92 -9.20 3.06 -11.44
N PHE A 93 -9.35 3.48 -10.18
CA PHE A 93 -8.24 3.66 -9.25
C PHE A 93 -8.61 3.15 -7.86
N LEU A 94 -8.46 1.85 -7.64
CA LEU A 94 -9.05 1.13 -6.51
C LEU A 94 -8.03 0.76 -5.42
N SER A 95 -6.88 1.46 -5.39
CA SER A 95 -5.88 1.32 -4.33
C SER A 95 -6.51 1.54 -2.95
N GLN A 96 -6.22 0.67 -1.99
CA GLN A 96 -6.58 0.84 -0.58
C GLN A 96 -5.66 1.85 0.12
N HIS A 97 -4.39 1.89 -0.30
CA HIS A 97 -3.38 2.83 0.19
C HIS A 97 -2.60 3.38 -1.01
N GLU A 98 -2.35 4.69 -1.01
CA GLU A 98 -1.60 5.35 -2.07
C GLU A 98 -0.82 6.54 -1.52
N GLY A 99 0.40 6.74 -2.02
CA GLY A 99 1.22 7.89 -1.67
C GLY A 99 0.91 9.10 -2.55
N THR A 100 1.63 9.23 -3.66
CA THR A 100 1.60 10.43 -4.51
C THR A 100 0.42 10.47 -5.49
N GLY A 101 -0.13 9.31 -5.85
CA GLY A 101 -1.25 9.19 -6.79
C GLY A 101 -1.01 9.85 -8.15
N VAL A 102 0.22 9.83 -8.66
CA VAL A 102 0.61 10.44 -9.95
C VAL A 102 -0.32 10.02 -11.09
N THR A 103 -0.71 8.74 -11.13
CA THR A 103 -1.67 8.17 -12.09
C THR A 103 -3.02 8.91 -12.08
N LEU A 104 -3.51 9.37 -10.92
CA LEU A 104 -4.74 10.15 -10.84
C LEU A 104 -4.56 11.52 -11.52
N LEU A 105 -3.44 12.19 -11.27
CA LEU A 105 -3.14 13.50 -11.86
C LEU A 105 -2.93 13.40 -13.37
N GLU A 106 -2.19 12.40 -13.85
CA GLU A 106 -1.99 12.14 -15.28
C GLU A 106 -3.32 11.86 -16.00
N SER A 107 -4.23 11.11 -15.36
CA SER A 107 -5.56 10.85 -15.90
C SER A 107 -6.42 12.12 -15.99
N MET A 108 -6.38 12.94 -14.95
CA MET A 108 -7.10 14.22 -14.93
C MET A 108 -6.57 15.18 -16.00
N GLU A 109 -5.25 15.25 -16.19
CA GLU A 109 -4.61 16.06 -17.22
C GLU A 109 -5.03 15.62 -18.63
N ARG A 110 -5.08 14.30 -18.85
CA ARG A 110 -5.54 13.68 -20.11
C ARG A 110 -7.04 13.78 -20.33
N GLY A 111 -7.79 14.24 -19.33
CA GLY A 111 -9.23 14.42 -19.41
C GLY A 111 -10.00 13.10 -19.40
N ILE A 112 -9.54 12.14 -18.61
CA ILE A 112 -10.14 10.82 -18.48
C ILE A 112 -11.00 10.82 -17.21
N PRO A 113 -12.29 10.41 -17.27
CA PRO A 113 -13.13 10.27 -16.09
C PRO A 113 -12.55 9.21 -15.14
N ILE A 114 -12.59 9.47 -13.83
CA ILE A 114 -12.00 8.60 -12.82
C ILE A 114 -13.07 8.09 -11.86
N LEU A 115 -13.09 6.78 -11.63
CA LEU A 115 -13.76 6.13 -10.51
C LEU A 115 -12.68 5.62 -9.55
N ALA A 116 -12.65 6.15 -8.33
CA ALA A 116 -11.56 5.89 -7.38
C ALA A 116 -12.07 5.49 -5.99
N ASN A 117 -11.19 4.85 -5.22
CA ASN A 117 -11.45 4.53 -3.83
C ASN A 117 -11.55 5.80 -2.97
N ASN A 118 -12.38 5.80 -1.93
CA ASN A 118 -12.62 6.95 -1.05
C ASN A 118 -11.75 6.93 0.23
N GLN A 119 -10.64 6.20 0.23
CA GLN A 119 -9.75 6.03 1.39
C GLN A 119 -8.33 6.53 1.10
N SER A 120 -7.50 6.62 2.15
CA SER A 120 -6.11 7.07 2.07
C SER A 120 -6.02 8.51 1.52
N ALA A 121 -4.96 8.85 0.78
CA ALA A 121 -4.77 10.18 0.19
C ALA A 121 -5.64 10.44 -1.05
N ILE A 122 -6.42 9.45 -1.52
CA ILE A 122 -7.15 9.52 -2.79
C ILE A 122 -8.25 10.60 -2.77
N PRO A 123 -9.10 10.72 -1.73
CA PRO A 123 -10.08 11.80 -1.63
C PRO A 123 -9.44 13.18 -1.62
N ASP A 124 -8.29 13.33 -0.96
CA ASP A 124 -7.58 14.60 -0.92
C ASP A 124 -6.98 14.95 -2.28
N LEU A 125 -6.41 13.98 -3.00
CA LEU A 125 -5.89 14.20 -4.35
C LEU A 125 -7.00 14.53 -5.34
N CYS A 126 -8.09 13.78 -5.33
CA CYS A 126 -9.19 13.93 -6.28
C CYS A 126 -10.11 15.10 -5.95
N ALA A 127 -10.35 15.38 -4.67
CA ALA A 127 -11.46 16.20 -4.21
C ALA A 127 -12.77 15.77 -4.92
N ASP A 128 -13.37 16.67 -5.69
CA ASP A 128 -14.59 16.42 -6.44
C ASP A 128 -14.34 16.04 -7.91
N ALA A 129 -13.07 15.84 -8.32
CA ALA A 129 -12.69 15.50 -9.70
C ALA A 129 -12.79 14.01 -10.07
N ALA A 130 -13.15 13.15 -9.12
CA ALA A 130 -13.39 11.72 -9.34
C ALA A 130 -14.73 11.29 -8.72
N LEU A 131 -15.32 10.22 -9.25
CA LEU A 131 -16.39 9.51 -8.55
C LEU A 131 -15.74 8.65 -7.45
N LEU A 132 -15.94 9.03 -6.19
CA LEU A 132 -15.32 8.36 -5.05
C LEU A 132 -16.28 7.32 -4.43
N VAL A 133 -15.79 6.11 -4.20
CA VAL A 133 -16.57 5.00 -3.63
C VAL A 133 -15.74 4.18 -2.63
N ASP A 134 -16.36 3.51 -1.67
CA ASP A 134 -15.66 2.49 -0.87
C ASP A 134 -15.41 1.26 -1.74
N ALA A 135 -14.16 1.11 -2.21
CA ALA A 135 -13.77 0.01 -3.09
C ALA A 135 -13.76 -1.37 -2.41
N ARG A 136 -13.98 -1.44 -1.08
CA ARG A 136 -14.13 -2.70 -0.33
C ARG A 136 -15.55 -3.24 -0.39
N ALA A 137 -16.50 -2.48 -0.93
CA ALA A 137 -17.89 -2.85 -1.09
C ALA A 137 -18.23 -3.09 -2.58
N PRO A 138 -18.15 -4.34 -3.08
CA PRO A 138 -18.33 -4.63 -4.50
C PRO A 138 -19.66 -4.15 -5.09
N LEU A 139 -20.74 -4.19 -4.31
CA LEU A 139 -22.05 -3.70 -4.76
C LEU A 139 -22.04 -2.19 -5.03
N THR A 140 -21.41 -1.40 -4.15
CA THR A 140 -21.31 0.05 -4.33
C THR A 140 -20.40 0.39 -5.50
N LEU A 141 -19.29 -0.35 -5.66
CA LEU A 141 -18.40 -0.21 -6.80
C LEU A 141 -19.13 -0.53 -8.12
N ALA A 142 -19.93 -1.60 -8.18
CA ALA A 142 -20.72 -1.96 -9.36
C ALA A 142 -21.71 -0.86 -9.76
N LYS A 143 -22.41 -0.27 -8.78
CA LYS A 143 -23.32 0.86 -9.02
C LYS A 143 -22.57 2.09 -9.54
N ALA A 144 -21.40 2.40 -9.00
CA ALA A 144 -20.56 3.50 -9.47
C ALA A 144 -20.05 3.25 -10.90
N MET A 145 -19.72 1.99 -11.25
CA MET A 145 -19.39 1.60 -12.62
C MET A 145 -20.57 1.81 -13.57
N GLN A 146 -21.78 1.44 -13.17
CA GLN A 146 -23.00 1.70 -13.95
C GLN A 146 -23.26 3.18 -14.13
N GLU A 147 -23.14 3.97 -13.07
CA GLU A 147 -23.36 5.42 -13.09
C GLU A 147 -22.38 6.10 -14.05
N ILE A 148 -21.08 5.82 -13.92
CA ILE A 148 -20.06 6.43 -14.77
C ILE A 148 -20.14 5.93 -16.22
N ALA A 149 -20.61 4.70 -16.49
CA ALA A 149 -20.80 4.18 -17.84
C ALA A 149 -22.06 4.74 -18.53
N SER A 150 -23.15 4.95 -17.79
CA SER A 150 -24.42 5.44 -18.35
C SER A 150 -24.51 6.96 -18.46
N SER A 151 -23.85 7.71 -17.56
CA SER A 151 -23.98 9.17 -17.51
C SER A 151 -22.86 9.90 -18.25
N HIS A 152 -23.14 10.32 -19.49
CA HIS A 152 -22.23 11.18 -20.25
C HIS A 152 -22.03 12.55 -19.59
N GLU A 153 -23.06 13.09 -18.93
CA GLU A 153 -22.96 14.36 -18.19
C GLU A 153 -22.01 14.26 -17.00
N LEU A 154 -22.12 13.18 -16.21
CA LEU A 154 -21.20 12.92 -15.11
C LEU A 154 -19.75 12.84 -15.60
N ARG A 155 -19.49 12.07 -16.67
CA ARG A 155 -18.15 11.96 -17.27
C ARG A 155 -17.61 13.34 -17.66
N ARG A 156 -18.38 14.15 -18.39
CA ARG A 156 -17.96 15.52 -18.77
C ARG A 156 -17.68 16.41 -17.56
N SER A 157 -18.50 16.31 -16.51
CA SER A 157 -18.33 17.06 -15.27
C SER A 157 -17.02 16.66 -14.57
N LEU A 158 -16.74 15.36 -14.45
CA LEU A 158 -15.49 14.85 -13.88
C LEU A 158 -14.27 15.31 -14.69
N VAL A 159 -14.31 15.24 -16.01
CA VAL A 159 -13.21 15.75 -16.86
C VAL A 159 -12.95 17.24 -16.62
N LYS A 160 -14.01 18.06 -16.59
CA LYS A 160 -13.88 19.51 -16.35
C LYS A 160 -13.25 19.79 -14.99
N ARG A 161 -13.72 19.09 -13.94
CA ARG A 161 -13.19 19.22 -12.58
C ARG A 161 -11.76 18.71 -12.46
N GLY A 162 -11.42 17.60 -13.11
CA GLY A 162 -10.05 17.06 -13.18
C GLY A 162 -9.05 18.05 -13.76
N ARG A 163 -9.38 18.66 -14.90
CA ARG A 163 -8.52 19.69 -15.50
C ARG A 163 -8.32 20.90 -14.58
N ALA A 164 -9.37 21.33 -13.88
CA ALA A 164 -9.28 22.41 -12.89
C ALA A 164 -8.46 21.99 -11.66
N ARG A 165 -8.60 20.74 -11.21
CA ARG A 165 -7.88 20.16 -10.07
C ARG A 165 -6.38 20.14 -10.33
N VAL A 166 -5.95 19.62 -11.49
CA VAL A 166 -4.54 19.54 -11.89
C VAL A 166 -3.88 20.91 -11.99
N ALA A 167 -4.62 21.96 -12.37
CA ALA A 167 -4.06 23.32 -12.40
C ALA A 167 -3.55 23.82 -11.03
N GLY A 168 -4.08 23.26 -9.92
CA GLY A 168 -3.59 23.50 -8.56
C GLY A 168 -2.33 22.70 -8.20
N PHE A 169 -2.05 21.61 -8.93
CA PHE A 169 -0.87 20.77 -8.83
C PHE A 169 0.13 21.10 -9.96
N ARG A 170 0.48 22.38 -10.13
CA ARG A 170 1.66 22.70 -10.96
C ARG A 170 2.89 22.04 -10.33
N PRO A 171 3.86 21.56 -11.14
CA PRO A 171 5.11 21.03 -10.61
C PRO A 171 5.76 22.13 -9.79
N VAL A 172 5.56 22.06 -8.47
CA VAL A 172 6.41 22.77 -7.54
C VAL A 172 7.77 22.16 -7.83
N ILE A 173 8.73 23.00 -8.19
CA ILE A 173 10.14 22.68 -8.01
C ILE A 173 10.31 22.49 -6.49
N LEU A 174 9.91 21.31 -6.00
CA LEU A 174 9.91 20.86 -4.62
C LEU A 174 11.24 21.14 -3.92
N PRO A 175 12.42 21.03 -4.56
CA PRO A 175 13.66 21.37 -3.86
C PRO A 175 13.69 22.82 -3.38
N GLY A 176 13.10 23.80 -4.07
CA GLY A 176 13.18 25.20 -3.64
C GLY A 176 12.41 25.52 -2.35
N LYS A 177 11.21 24.95 -2.20
CA LYS A 177 10.32 25.21 -1.05
C LYS A 177 10.52 24.26 0.12
N LEU A 178 10.92 23.02 -0.14
CA LEU A 178 11.17 22.05 0.91
C LEU A 178 12.61 22.10 1.42
N ARG A 179 13.57 22.65 0.66
CA ARG A 179 14.97 22.75 1.11
C ARG A 179 15.13 23.45 2.46
N PRO A 180 14.50 24.60 2.77
CA PRO A 180 14.61 25.18 4.10
C PRO A 180 14.05 24.25 5.19
N THR A 181 12.97 23.53 4.90
CA THR A 181 12.39 22.54 5.82
C THR A 181 13.32 21.34 6.00
N PHE A 182 13.90 20.80 4.93
CA PHE A 182 14.87 19.71 4.98
C PHE A 182 16.17 20.12 5.66
N GLU A 183 16.68 21.32 5.38
CA GLU A 183 17.87 21.89 6.02
C GLU A 183 17.62 22.06 7.52
N ASN A 184 16.47 22.63 7.91
CA ASN A 184 16.07 22.75 9.31
C ASN A 184 15.91 21.39 9.98
N LEU A 185 15.24 20.43 9.34
CA LEU A 185 15.08 19.06 9.87
C LEU A 185 16.42 18.32 9.98
N SER A 186 17.35 18.54 9.03
CA SER A 186 18.69 17.95 9.05
C SER A 186 19.61 18.56 10.12
N ALA A 187 19.33 19.79 10.54
CA ALA A 187 20.02 20.48 11.62
C ALA A 187 19.48 20.10 13.02
N LEU A 188 18.29 19.49 13.09
CA LEU A 188 17.79 18.94 14.34
C LEU A 188 18.60 17.67 14.71
N PRO A 189 18.93 17.46 16.00
CA PRO A 189 19.50 16.19 16.43
C PRO A 189 18.53 15.07 16.03
N PRO A 190 19.04 13.93 15.50
CA PRO A 190 18.18 12.83 15.05
C PRO A 190 17.24 12.43 16.18
N GLN A 191 15.96 12.72 15.99
CA GLN A 191 14.90 12.18 16.83
C GLN A 191 14.70 10.72 16.41
N ALA A 192 14.54 9.82 17.38
CA ALA A 192 14.25 8.41 17.14
C ALA A 192 13.04 8.31 16.17
N THR A 193 13.32 8.05 14.90
CA THR A 193 12.27 7.87 13.90
C THR A 193 12.01 6.38 13.81
N HIS A 194 10.83 5.97 14.24
CA HIS A 194 10.35 4.61 14.08
C HIS A 194 9.90 4.43 12.64
N SER A 195 10.76 3.89 11.77
CA SER A 195 10.29 3.23 10.55
C SER A 195 9.80 1.84 10.95
N VAL A 196 8.52 1.68 11.29
CA VAL A 196 7.94 0.38 11.61
C VAL A 196 6.52 0.29 11.06
N GLY A 197 6.26 -0.76 10.26
CA GLY A 197 4.93 -1.32 10.02
C GLY A 197 4.36 -1.91 11.31
N PHE A 198 4.01 -1.03 12.25
CA PHE A 198 3.48 -1.37 13.55
C PHE A 198 1.95 -1.27 13.49
N HIS A 199 1.25 -2.40 13.56
CA HIS A 199 -0.18 -2.41 13.84
C HIS A 199 -0.42 -2.65 15.34
N PRO A 200 -1.06 -1.73 16.09
CA PRO A 200 -1.22 -1.83 17.54
C PRO A 200 -1.95 -3.10 18.03
N ALA A 201 -2.75 -3.73 17.16
CA ALA A 201 -3.52 -4.92 17.51
C ALA A 201 -2.77 -6.24 17.21
N ASP A 202 -1.80 -6.25 16.29
CA ASP A 202 -1.35 -7.49 15.62
C ASP A 202 0.15 -7.80 15.73
N GLY A 203 0.95 -6.93 16.35
CA GLY A 203 2.38 -7.16 16.52
C GLY A 203 3.19 -7.03 15.23
N PHE A 204 4.42 -7.55 15.25
CA PHE A 204 5.40 -7.46 14.15
C PHE A 204 5.02 -8.40 13.00
N ILE A 205 4.77 -7.85 11.80
CA ILE A 205 4.30 -8.60 10.62
C ILE A 205 5.44 -8.85 9.61
N GLU A 206 6.58 -8.18 9.73
CA GLU A 206 7.66 -8.21 8.74
C GLU A 206 8.89 -9.03 9.18
N GLN A 207 9.63 -9.57 8.21
CA GLN A 207 10.92 -10.25 8.43
C GLN A 207 11.96 -9.35 9.09
N LEU A 208 11.81 -8.02 8.98
CA LEU A 208 12.83 -7.05 9.34
C LEU A 208 12.26 -5.88 10.16
N ALA A 209 12.82 -5.65 11.34
CA ALA A 209 12.60 -4.45 12.15
C ALA A 209 13.80 -3.53 12.06
N THR A 210 13.60 -2.21 11.98
CA THR A 210 14.68 -1.23 12.10
C THR A 210 14.31 -0.10 13.04
N PHE A 211 15.16 0.17 14.04
CA PHE A 211 15.00 1.25 15.00
C PHE A 211 16.17 2.24 14.86
N ALA A 212 15.87 3.53 14.75
CA ALA A 212 16.87 4.58 14.90
C ALA A 212 17.15 4.81 16.39
N LEU A 213 18.42 4.77 16.80
CA LEU A 213 18.81 5.03 18.18
C LEU A 213 19.40 6.45 18.31
N PRO A 214 18.83 7.31 19.18
CA PRO A 214 19.34 8.66 19.38
C PRO A 214 20.46 8.62 20.42
N GLY A 215 21.72 8.51 19.98
CA GLY A 215 22.82 8.94 20.85
C GLY A 215 24.13 8.17 20.75
N LYS A 216 25.15 8.75 21.41
CA LYS A 216 26.54 8.28 21.47
C LYS A 216 26.79 7.32 22.64
N GLU A 217 25.77 6.94 23.41
CA GLU A 217 25.92 6.11 24.61
C GLU A 217 25.43 4.67 24.37
N PRO A 218 25.95 3.68 25.13
CA PRO A 218 25.42 2.32 25.10
C PRO A 218 23.96 2.29 25.57
N VAL A 219 23.13 1.52 24.87
CA VAL A 219 21.71 1.35 25.19
C VAL A 219 21.48 -0.07 25.71
N THR A 220 20.73 -0.22 26.81
CA THR A 220 20.22 -1.54 27.20
C THR A 220 18.80 -1.71 26.70
N LEU A 221 18.58 -2.74 25.88
CA LEU A 221 17.30 -3.11 25.32
C LEU A 221 16.68 -4.23 26.16
N HIS A 222 15.58 -3.94 26.85
CA HIS A 222 14.77 -4.96 27.52
C HIS A 222 13.66 -5.40 26.58
N TYR A 223 13.54 -6.70 26.33
CA TYR A 223 12.48 -7.26 25.48
C TYR A 223 11.61 -8.26 26.25
N ALA A 224 10.34 -8.40 25.87
CA ALA A 224 9.43 -9.46 26.28
C ALA A 224 8.56 -9.86 25.08
N THR A 225 8.55 -11.13 24.67
CA THR A 225 7.64 -11.63 23.59
C THR A 225 6.41 -12.34 24.18
N ILE A 226 5.26 -12.37 23.47
CA ILE A 226 4.06 -13.12 23.91
C ILE A 226 4.10 -14.56 23.35
N PRO A 227 3.64 -15.60 24.08
CA PRO A 227 3.97 -16.98 23.77
C PRO A 227 2.90 -17.69 22.94
N VAL A 228 2.67 -17.29 21.69
CA VAL A 228 2.04 -18.20 20.72
C VAL A 228 2.66 -17.89 19.35
N GLY A 229 3.52 -18.79 18.86
CA GLY A 229 3.97 -18.75 17.48
C GLY A 229 5.23 -17.96 17.12
N ALA A 230 6.00 -17.49 18.11
CA ALA A 230 7.24 -16.73 17.88
C ALA A 230 8.23 -17.42 16.89
N PRO A 231 9.01 -16.65 16.11
CA PRO A 231 10.09 -17.19 15.28
C PRO A 231 11.08 -17.94 16.17
N ARG A 232 11.69 -19.04 15.70
CA ARG A 232 12.62 -19.83 16.53
C ARG A 232 13.95 -19.11 16.75
N ARG A 233 14.21 -18.06 15.96
CA ARG A 233 15.43 -17.27 15.96
C ARG A 233 15.13 -15.81 15.63
N VAL A 234 15.72 -14.90 16.39
CA VAL A 234 15.76 -13.45 16.10
C VAL A 234 17.21 -13.04 16.05
N GLU A 235 17.67 -12.56 14.90
CA GLU A 235 19.03 -12.05 14.71
C GLU A 235 19.03 -10.55 14.98
N VAL A 236 19.98 -10.08 15.78
CA VAL A 236 20.08 -8.67 16.15
C VAL A 236 21.32 -8.04 15.53
N TYR A 237 21.16 -6.87 14.92
CA TYR A 237 22.25 -6.14 14.28
C TYR A 237 22.30 -4.68 14.75
N ALA A 238 23.51 -4.15 14.91
CA ALA A 238 23.79 -2.74 15.16
C ALA A 238 24.57 -2.16 13.97
N ASP A 239 24.03 -1.15 13.26
CA ASP A 239 24.61 -0.57 12.04
C ASP A 239 25.12 -1.66 11.07
N ASP A 240 24.26 -2.67 10.85
CA ASP A 240 24.51 -3.85 10.00
C ASP A 240 25.54 -4.87 10.52
N HIS A 241 26.12 -4.64 11.70
CA HIS A 241 26.98 -5.61 12.39
C HIS A 241 26.14 -6.56 13.23
N PHE A 242 26.29 -7.86 13.02
CA PHE A 242 25.62 -8.88 13.82
C PHE A 242 26.08 -8.83 15.28
N LEU A 243 25.13 -8.81 16.21
CA LEU A 243 25.38 -8.86 17.65
C LEU A 243 25.18 -10.27 18.19
N GLU A 244 23.95 -10.78 18.12
CA GLU A 244 23.61 -12.12 18.61
C GLU A 244 22.32 -12.67 17.99
N THR A 245 22.10 -13.98 18.16
CA THR A 245 20.83 -14.64 17.85
C THR A 245 20.09 -14.97 19.14
N LEU A 246 18.91 -14.40 19.31
CA LEU A 246 18.00 -14.73 20.39
C LEU A 246 17.15 -15.95 20.01
N SER A 247 17.10 -16.95 20.89
CA SER A 247 16.33 -18.18 20.69
C SER A 247 15.18 -18.24 21.69
N PRO A 248 13.94 -17.86 21.32
CA PRO A 248 12.81 -17.89 22.23
C PRO A 248 12.45 -19.33 22.63
N PRO A 249 12.25 -19.62 23.93
CA PRO A 249 11.77 -20.92 24.38
C PRO A 249 10.35 -21.22 23.87
N PRO A 250 10.02 -22.49 23.56
CA PRO A 250 8.69 -22.86 23.09
C PRO A 250 7.62 -22.50 24.14
N ARG A 251 6.59 -21.76 23.72
CA ARG A 251 5.43 -21.35 24.55
C ARG A 251 5.77 -20.53 25.80
N LYS A 252 6.94 -19.89 25.85
CA LYS A 252 7.30 -18.95 26.91
C LYS A 252 7.73 -17.60 26.31
N PRO A 253 7.40 -16.48 26.97
CA PRO A 253 7.98 -15.19 26.64
C PRO A 253 9.50 -15.25 26.61
N LEU A 254 10.09 -14.72 25.55
CA LEU A 254 11.51 -14.44 25.51
C LEU A 254 11.72 -13.09 26.19
N THR A 255 12.42 -13.12 27.34
CA THR A 255 12.78 -11.93 28.10
C THR A 255 14.27 -11.85 28.30
N GLY A 256 14.87 -10.68 28.14
CA GLY A 256 16.30 -10.49 28.32
C GLY A 256 16.75 -9.05 28.15
N GLN A 257 18.06 -8.86 28.23
CA GLN A 257 18.73 -7.57 28.09
C GLN A 257 19.82 -7.69 27.04
N LEU A 258 19.82 -6.78 26.07
CA LEU A 258 20.87 -6.68 25.07
C LEU A 258 21.60 -5.34 25.25
N ARG A 259 22.93 -5.38 25.32
CA ARG A 259 23.77 -4.17 25.36
C ARG A 259 24.12 -3.76 23.94
N ILE A 260 23.62 -2.60 23.52
CA ILE A 260 23.94 -2.00 22.22
C ILE A 260 25.21 -1.15 22.34
N PRO A 261 26.17 -1.29 21.42
CA PRO A 261 27.37 -0.47 21.41
C PRO A 261 27.08 1.04 21.36
N ALA A 262 27.98 1.82 21.95
CA ALA A 262 27.94 3.28 21.86
C ALA A 262 28.07 3.74 20.40
N GLY A 263 27.28 4.73 19.99
CA GLY A 263 27.33 5.29 18.64
C GLY A 263 26.59 4.50 17.58
N THR A 264 25.91 3.40 17.94
CA THR A 264 24.99 2.70 17.04
C THR A 264 23.88 3.63 16.57
N ARG A 265 23.73 3.78 15.25
CA ARG A 265 22.68 4.62 14.64
C ARG A 265 21.40 3.83 14.36
N ARG A 266 21.54 2.54 14.08
CA ARG A 266 20.47 1.64 13.64
C ARG A 266 20.53 0.31 14.38
N LEU A 267 19.45 -0.07 15.04
CA LEU A 267 19.23 -1.43 15.53
C LEU A 267 18.29 -2.17 14.58
N ARG A 268 18.68 -3.37 14.13
CA ARG A 268 17.89 -4.17 13.19
C ARG A 268 17.61 -5.55 13.78
N LEU A 269 16.34 -5.95 13.81
CA LEU A 269 15.92 -7.30 14.24
C LEU A 269 15.45 -8.07 13.00
N ASN A 270 16.11 -9.17 12.68
CA ASN A 270 15.78 -10.02 11.55
C ASN A 270 15.20 -11.35 12.04
N CYS A 271 14.05 -11.74 11.49
CA CYS A 271 13.34 -12.97 11.84
C CYS A 271 13.26 -13.89 10.60
N PRO A 272 14.34 -14.64 10.30
CA PRO A 272 14.45 -15.38 9.04
C PRO A 272 13.37 -16.47 8.87
N ASP A 273 12.83 -16.99 9.97
CA ASP A 273 11.78 -18.00 9.96
C ASP A 273 10.41 -17.44 9.53
N ALA A 274 10.21 -16.11 9.62
CA ALA A 274 8.95 -15.47 9.25
C ALA A 274 8.68 -15.56 7.73
N ALA A 275 9.74 -15.69 6.92
CA ALA A 275 9.67 -15.83 5.47
C ALA A 275 8.92 -17.08 4.97
N ARG A 276 8.74 -18.09 5.84
CA ARG A 276 8.23 -19.42 5.48
C ARG A 276 6.80 -19.65 5.95
N LEU A 277 6.15 -18.61 6.47
CA LEU A 277 4.81 -18.67 7.04
C LEU A 277 3.79 -18.19 6.01
N SER A 278 2.62 -18.83 5.98
CA SER A 278 1.47 -18.39 5.15
C SER A 278 0.86 -17.11 5.74
N GLU A 279 0.24 -16.24 4.94
CA GLU A 279 -0.49 -15.04 5.41
C GLU A 279 -1.53 -15.35 6.49
N ASP A 280 -2.12 -16.55 6.46
CA ASP A 280 -3.10 -17.03 7.46
C ASP A 280 -2.45 -17.71 8.68
N ASP A 281 -1.12 -17.81 8.74
CA ASP A 281 -0.41 -18.47 9.82
C ASP A 281 -0.42 -17.56 11.06
N PRO A 282 -0.99 -18.00 12.21
CA PRO A 282 -1.08 -17.18 13.41
C PRO A 282 0.29 -16.74 13.96
N ARG A 283 1.38 -17.35 13.49
CA ARG A 283 2.77 -16.98 13.78
C ARG A 283 3.22 -15.70 13.07
N ILE A 284 2.60 -15.30 11.95
CA ILE A 284 2.88 -14.02 11.26
C ILE A 284 2.50 -12.83 12.14
N HIS A 285 1.46 -12.96 12.97
CA HIS A 285 1.07 -11.98 13.98
C HIS A 285 1.80 -12.18 15.33
N GLY A 286 2.81 -13.05 15.35
CA GLY A 286 3.31 -13.74 16.55
C GLY A 286 4.43 -13.03 17.31
N ILE A 287 5.03 -11.95 16.79
CA ILE A 287 5.96 -11.13 17.58
C ILE A 287 5.20 -9.92 18.11
N ARG A 288 4.40 -10.16 19.14
CA ARG A 288 3.95 -9.05 19.99
C ARG A 288 5.08 -8.74 20.95
N LEU A 289 5.80 -7.64 20.71
CA LEU A 289 6.71 -7.05 21.69
C LEU A 289 5.85 -6.56 22.86
N GLY A 290 5.79 -7.35 23.91
CA GLY A 290 5.03 -7.04 25.12
C GLY A 290 5.58 -5.81 25.84
N LYS A 291 6.88 -5.55 25.73
CA LYS A 291 7.56 -4.33 26.20
C LYS A 291 8.94 -4.25 25.54
N LEU A 292 9.26 -3.12 24.90
CA LEU A 292 10.63 -2.77 24.53
C LEU A 292 11.01 -1.56 25.37
N GLU A 293 12.05 -1.65 26.19
CA GLU A 293 12.53 -0.49 26.97
C GLU A 293 13.99 -0.22 26.60
N ILE A 294 14.25 0.99 26.12
CA ILE A 294 15.58 1.54 25.85
C ILE A 294 16.00 2.32 27.10
N HIS A 295 17.09 1.90 27.74
CA HIS A 295 17.68 2.61 28.88
C HIS A 295 19.00 3.25 28.44
N THR A 296 19.08 4.58 28.50
CA THR A 296 20.32 5.37 28.41
C THR A 296 20.71 5.85 29.81
N SER A 297 21.98 6.23 30.03
CA SER A 297 22.49 6.56 31.36
C SER A 297 21.90 7.83 32.00
N GLY A 298 20.91 8.47 31.36
CA GLY A 298 20.18 9.65 31.86
C GLY A 298 18.65 9.72 31.63
N LYS A 299 17.99 8.67 31.09
CA LYS A 299 16.54 8.57 30.69
C LYS A 299 16.11 9.47 29.50
N PRO A 300 15.20 9.02 28.58
CA PRO A 300 13.88 8.42 28.87
C PRO A 300 13.64 7.02 28.31
N VAL A 301 12.61 6.36 28.89
CA VAL A 301 12.04 5.08 28.50
C VAL A 301 11.19 5.27 27.24
N ILE A 302 11.53 4.61 26.13
CA ILE A 302 10.64 4.52 24.97
C ILE A 302 9.82 3.24 25.12
N ASP A 303 8.58 3.33 25.63
CA ASP A 303 7.60 2.23 25.54
C ASP A 303 6.89 2.33 24.19
N LEU A 304 7.26 1.45 23.25
CA LEU A 304 6.70 1.43 21.90
C LEU A 304 5.18 1.19 21.86
N ARG A 305 4.58 0.68 22.94
CA ARG A 305 3.11 0.49 23.02
C ARG A 305 2.35 1.79 23.24
N GLN A 306 3.03 2.82 23.76
CA GLN A 306 2.43 4.12 24.05
C GLN A 306 2.72 5.16 22.96
N GLN A 307 3.43 4.76 21.90
CA GLN A 307 3.67 5.64 20.77
C GLN A 307 2.46 5.59 19.82
N PRO A 308 1.92 6.73 19.38
CA PRO A 308 0.89 6.74 18.36
C PRO A 308 1.44 6.08 17.08
N PRO A 309 0.63 5.30 16.35
CA PRO A 309 1.06 4.78 15.06
C PRO A 309 1.41 5.98 14.15
N LEU A 310 2.68 6.07 13.74
CA LEU A 310 3.08 6.96 12.67
C LEU A 310 2.63 6.30 11.36
N LEU A 311 1.47 6.73 10.87
CA LEU A 311 1.03 6.45 9.51
C LEU A 311 1.94 7.27 8.58
N LEU A 312 2.96 6.61 8.01
CA LEU A 312 3.71 7.07 6.85
C LEU A 312 3.15 6.41 5.59
#